data_AF-A0A495ZWK7-F1
#
_entry.id   AF-A0A495ZWK7-F1
#
_cell.length_a   1.000
_cell.length_b   1.000
_cell.length_c   1.000
_cell.angle_alpha   90.00
_cell.angle_beta   90.00
_cell.angle_gamma   90.00
#
_symmetry.space_group_name_H-M   'P 1'
#
loop_
_entity.id
_entity.type
_entity.pdbx_description
1 polymer ?
#
loop_
_entity_poly.entity_id
_entity_poly.type
_entity_poly.pdbx_seq_one_letter_code
_entity_poly.pdbx_strand_id
1 'polypeptide(L)'
;MKNTLVRIASLIIMAVSFIAFIAKAPAFPIAAENLLPWSVWFTLSVLVNMIVWFPVMKLVSFSLGIIWCYAFIAGLVPDTSTASGTVTTLDWTDPDAVAEIGLAIFNGKGQCAACHTLDTSAPKGRCPDLTDIGINAASRVPGTDAKTYLIESLYEPSKYLVPGYGKIMPEVWKKPIELTKLEIEAVIAFLQSQGSEIDPTPFIEPIDRGDIGPTAEELAPLLTGDPEKGKEVFIAAACISCHVVQGLENPKAGEVSEDFEVVTAPELTEIAALNSSRYIEESILKPNAEIVPGYGAVTVQSKGITYQGILVSQDEEKIVVRTKDDDGTEQEHTILLSELDEESIEDLTNLKARGYFTLTVTLSDTNTSVSGKIVEETDETVTLQVGENTETISKASVQKQFRGTTIDGEEIVGEHISGELTDDFIVINIDETEQTFDTFDFDEDAMFLYGTGKKLFVTSPMPTNFPDDLSVSDMANLLAYLSTLTGQTATEETAPTGTVEEGTE
;
A
#
# COMPACT_ATOMS: atom_id res chain seq x y z
N MET A 1 -20.07 44.82 -53.84
CA MET A 1 -20.85 45.19 -52.63
C MET A 1 -21.78 44.06 -52.16
N LYS A 2 -22.71 43.53 -52.97
CA LYS A 2 -23.62 42.44 -52.55
C LYS A 2 -22.92 41.21 -51.97
N ASN A 3 -21.86 40.69 -52.61
CA ASN A 3 -21.15 39.50 -52.10
C ASN A 3 -20.35 39.77 -50.81
N THR A 4 -19.84 40.99 -50.62
CA THR A 4 -19.12 41.38 -49.40
C THR A 4 -20.07 41.49 -48.20
N LEU A 5 -21.28 41.97 -48.42
CA LEU A 5 -22.29 42.14 -47.37
C LEU A 5 -22.82 40.78 -46.88
N VAL A 6 -23.04 39.84 -47.80
CA VAL A 6 -23.43 38.45 -47.48
C VAL A 6 -22.33 37.74 -46.68
N ARG A 7 -21.07 37.94 -47.07
CA ARG A 7 -19.88 37.40 -46.40
C ARG A 7 -19.73 37.88 -44.95
N ILE A 8 -19.92 39.17 -44.71
CA ILE A 8 -19.82 39.76 -43.37
C ILE A 8 -21.00 39.30 -42.51
N ALA A 9 -22.21 39.26 -43.07
CA ALA A 9 -23.39 38.77 -42.35
C ALA A 9 -23.26 37.31 -41.92
N SER A 10 -22.73 36.41 -42.78
CA SER A 10 -22.53 35.00 -42.42
C SER A 10 -21.46 34.79 -41.34
N LEU A 11 -20.43 35.63 -41.29
CA LEU A 11 -19.43 35.61 -40.21
C LEU A 11 -20.02 36.05 -38.87
N ILE A 12 -20.80 37.13 -38.88
CA ILE A 12 -21.44 37.64 -37.67
C ILE A 12 -22.42 36.60 -37.11
N ILE A 13 -23.23 35.97 -37.98
CA ILE A 13 -24.16 34.92 -37.56
C ILE A 13 -23.40 33.73 -36.97
N MET A 14 -22.26 33.33 -37.54
CA MET A 14 -21.44 32.25 -37.00
C MET A 14 -20.89 32.57 -35.61
N ALA A 15 -20.32 33.76 -35.42
CA ALA A 15 -19.76 34.19 -34.14
C ALA A 15 -20.85 34.33 -33.06
N VAL A 16 -21.97 34.98 -33.39
CA VAL A 16 -23.10 35.15 -32.46
C VAL A 16 -23.71 33.80 -32.09
N SER A 17 -23.88 32.89 -33.05
CA SER A 17 -24.45 31.56 -32.77
C SER A 17 -23.53 30.71 -31.91
N PHE A 18 -22.21 30.82 -32.09
CA PHE A 18 -21.24 30.13 -31.26
C PHE A 18 -21.23 30.64 -29.82
N ILE A 19 -21.20 31.96 -29.65
CA ILE A 19 -21.23 32.61 -28.32
C ILE A 19 -22.55 32.30 -27.62
N ALA A 20 -23.68 32.38 -28.33
CA ALA A 20 -25.00 32.08 -27.79
C ALA A 20 -25.14 30.61 -27.37
N PHE A 21 -24.53 29.69 -28.12
CA PHE A 21 -24.47 28.27 -27.76
C PHE A 21 -23.67 28.04 -26.46
N ILE A 22 -22.47 28.62 -26.35
CA ILE A 22 -21.64 28.52 -25.14
C ILE A 22 -22.36 29.15 -23.93
N ALA A 23 -23.03 30.29 -24.13
CA ALA A 23 -23.77 30.99 -23.08
C ALA A 23 -25.12 30.35 -22.72
N LYS A 24 -25.50 29.21 -23.32
CA LYS A 24 -26.81 28.55 -23.17
C LYS A 24 -27.99 29.51 -23.37
N ALA A 25 -27.84 30.47 -24.30
CA ALA A 25 -28.86 31.48 -24.56
C ALA A 25 -30.12 30.85 -25.18
N PRO A 26 -31.33 31.40 -24.91
CA PRO A 26 -32.56 30.92 -25.53
C PRO A 26 -32.49 31.02 -27.05
N ALA A 27 -33.14 30.09 -27.76
CA ALA A 27 -33.08 29.98 -29.22
C ALA A 27 -33.47 31.29 -29.93
N PHE A 28 -32.81 31.58 -31.06
CA PHE A 28 -32.99 32.83 -31.78
C PHE A 28 -34.40 32.97 -32.38
N PRO A 29 -35.15 34.04 -32.06
CA PRO A 29 -36.50 34.23 -32.57
C PRO A 29 -36.48 34.72 -34.02
N ILE A 30 -36.88 33.84 -34.95
CA ILE A 30 -37.38 34.28 -36.25
C ILE A 30 -38.91 34.17 -36.19
N ALA A 31 -39.57 35.28 -36.48
CA ALA A 31 -41.01 35.50 -36.46
C ALA A 31 -41.87 34.22 -36.39
N ALA A 32 -42.53 34.04 -35.24
CA ALA A 32 -43.61 33.10 -34.95
C ALA A 32 -43.42 31.65 -35.46
N GLU A 33 -43.12 30.76 -34.50
CA GLU A 33 -43.40 29.31 -34.51
C GLU A 33 -42.33 28.33 -35.04
N ASN A 34 -41.12 28.76 -35.44
CA ASN A 34 -40.03 27.81 -35.71
C ASN A 34 -38.67 28.32 -35.18
N LEU A 35 -38.40 28.05 -33.90
CA LEU A 35 -37.12 28.35 -33.25
C LEU A 35 -36.09 27.28 -33.63
N LEU A 36 -35.26 27.55 -34.64
CA LEU A 36 -34.09 26.70 -34.90
C LEU A 36 -33.07 26.89 -33.75
N PRO A 37 -32.54 25.80 -33.16
CA PRO A 37 -31.50 25.88 -32.15
C PRO A 37 -30.25 26.62 -32.66
N TRP A 38 -29.49 27.25 -31.77
CA TRP A 38 -28.24 27.93 -32.11
C TRP A 38 -27.22 27.01 -32.80
N SER A 39 -27.25 25.70 -32.49
CA SER A 39 -26.48 24.66 -33.17
C SER A 39 -26.77 24.58 -34.68
N VAL A 40 -28.04 24.71 -35.07
CA VAL A 40 -28.47 24.69 -36.48
C VAL A 40 -28.03 25.97 -37.19
N TRP A 41 -28.15 27.13 -36.54
CA TRP A 41 -27.64 28.39 -37.10
C TRP A 41 -26.13 28.39 -37.27
N PHE A 42 -25.41 27.86 -36.30
CA PHE A 42 -23.96 27.75 -36.35
C PHE A 42 -23.53 26.82 -37.50
N THR A 43 -24.07 25.62 -37.60
CA THR A 43 -23.75 24.68 -38.69
C THR A 43 -24.07 25.24 -40.07
N LEU A 44 -25.24 25.86 -40.26
CA LEU A 44 -25.59 26.52 -41.51
C LEU A 44 -24.61 27.65 -41.86
N SER A 45 -24.21 28.45 -40.88
CA SER A 45 -23.25 29.54 -41.09
C SER A 45 -21.85 29.04 -41.44
N VAL A 46 -21.39 27.93 -40.86
CA VAL A 46 -20.12 27.28 -41.22
C VAL A 46 -20.15 26.83 -42.67
N LEU A 47 -21.23 26.15 -43.10
CA LEU A 47 -21.39 25.69 -44.49
C LEU A 47 -21.42 26.85 -45.49
N VAL A 48 -22.17 27.92 -45.17
CA VAL A 48 -22.21 29.13 -46.01
C VAL A 48 -20.83 29.78 -46.08
N ASN A 49 -20.12 29.89 -44.95
CA ASN A 49 -18.77 30.46 -44.94
C ASN A 49 -17.78 29.64 -45.76
N MET A 50 -17.86 28.30 -45.71
CA MET A 50 -17.04 27.41 -46.55
C MET A 50 -17.26 27.58 -48.05
N ILE A 51 -18.46 27.95 -48.49
CA ILE A 51 -18.78 28.16 -49.91
C ILE A 51 -18.35 29.54 -50.38
N VAL A 52 -18.59 30.57 -49.57
CA VAL A 52 -18.56 31.96 -50.03
C VAL A 52 -17.19 32.64 -49.84
N TRP A 53 -16.34 32.16 -48.93
CA TRP A 53 -15.07 32.81 -48.56
C TRP A 53 -13.80 32.26 -49.24
N PHE A 54 -12.71 33.02 -49.15
CA PHE A 54 -11.37 32.66 -49.62
C PHE A 54 -10.71 31.61 -48.70
N PRO A 55 -9.68 30.86 -49.16
CA PRO A 55 -9.15 29.67 -48.49
C PRO A 55 -8.83 29.84 -46.99
N VAL A 56 -8.25 30.98 -46.59
CA VAL A 56 -7.91 31.27 -45.18
C VAL A 56 -9.14 31.27 -44.28
N MET A 57 -10.21 31.92 -44.71
CA MET A 57 -11.45 32.01 -43.92
C MET A 57 -12.22 30.69 -43.91
N LYS A 58 -12.06 29.84 -44.94
CA LYS A 58 -12.60 28.47 -44.92
C LYS A 58 -11.95 27.63 -43.83
N LEU A 59 -10.63 27.76 -43.65
CA LEU A 59 -9.90 27.07 -42.60
C LEU A 59 -10.41 27.49 -41.22
N VAL A 60 -10.56 28.80 -40.97
CA VAL A 60 -11.09 29.32 -39.70
C VAL A 60 -12.50 28.80 -39.41
N SER A 61 -13.41 28.84 -40.39
CA SER A 61 -14.77 28.31 -40.21
C SER A 61 -14.79 26.80 -39.98
N PHE A 62 -13.88 26.04 -40.61
CA PHE A 62 -13.76 24.61 -40.40
C PHE A 62 -13.22 24.27 -39.00
N SER A 63 -12.17 24.96 -38.54
CA SER A 63 -11.61 24.78 -37.19
C SER A 63 -12.63 25.11 -36.11
N LEU A 64 -13.37 26.22 -36.24
CA LEU A 64 -14.47 26.55 -35.31
C LEU A 64 -15.61 25.53 -35.39
N GLY A 65 -15.89 24.98 -36.57
CA GLY A 65 -16.82 23.88 -36.77
C GLY A 65 -16.44 22.62 -35.98
N ILE A 66 -15.16 22.24 -36.00
CA ILE A 66 -14.62 21.11 -35.23
C ILE A 66 -14.73 21.37 -33.73
N ILE A 67 -14.27 22.54 -33.26
CA ILE A 67 -14.32 22.90 -31.83
C ILE A 67 -15.77 22.85 -31.33
N TRP A 68 -16.71 23.40 -32.10
CA TRP A 68 -18.13 23.34 -31.78
C TRP A 68 -18.67 21.90 -31.78
N CYS A 69 -18.26 21.05 -32.71
CA CYS A 69 -18.67 19.65 -32.76
C CYS A 69 -18.23 18.90 -31.50
N TYR A 70 -16.98 19.09 -31.06
CA TYR A 70 -16.49 18.52 -29.81
C TYR A 70 -17.27 19.04 -28.59
N ALA A 71 -17.53 20.35 -28.51
CA ALA A 71 -18.33 20.92 -27.43
C ALA A 71 -19.79 20.43 -27.42
N PHE A 72 -20.37 20.23 -28.61
CA PHE A 72 -21.73 19.71 -28.76
C PHE A 72 -21.83 18.24 -28.36
N ILE A 73 -20.89 17.40 -28.79
CA ILE A 73 -20.82 15.99 -28.38
C ILE A 73 -20.56 15.88 -26.88
N ALA A 74 -19.63 16.66 -26.34
CA ALA A 74 -19.37 16.71 -24.90
C ALA A 74 -20.63 17.08 -24.10
N GLY A 75 -21.46 18.00 -24.60
CA GLY A 75 -22.74 18.35 -23.94
C GLY A 75 -23.88 17.35 -24.16
N LEU A 76 -23.74 16.37 -25.04
CA LEU A 76 -24.71 15.26 -25.22
C LEU A 76 -24.38 14.05 -24.34
N VAL A 77 -23.14 13.94 -23.87
CA VAL A 77 -22.75 12.95 -22.87
C VAL A 77 -23.28 13.47 -21.53
N PRO A 78 -24.18 12.75 -20.83
CA PRO A 78 -24.52 13.09 -19.44
C PRO A 78 -23.21 13.16 -18.64
N ASP A 79 -23.07 14.12 -17.74
CA ASP A 79 -21.86 14.29 -16.90
C ASP A 79 -21.61 13.05 -16.02
N THR A 80 -21.11 11.95 -16.59
CA THR A 80 -20.73 10.72 -15.86
C THR A 80 -19.28 10.76 -15.40
N SER A 81 -18.57 11.87 -15.66
CA SER A 81 -17.15 12.05 -15.30
C SER A 81 -16.92 13.09 -14.19
N THR A 82 -17.97 13.57 -13.53
CA THR A 82 -17.87 14.46 -12.36
C THR A 82 -18.85 14.10 -11.24
N ALA A 83 -18.93 12.82 -10.88
CA ALA A 83 -19.37 12.45 -9.53
C ALA A 83 -18.22 12.70 -8.51
N SER A 84 -17.75 13.96 -8.46
CA SER A 84 -16.91 14.51 -7.37
C SER A 84 -17.73 15.47 -6.50
N GLY A 85 -19.06 15.29 -6.47
CA GLY A 85 -19.88 15.87 -5.42
C GLY A 85 -19.77 15.00 -4.18
N THR A 86 -19.51 15.60 -3.00
CA THR A 86 -19.65 14.91 -1.72
C THR A 86 -21.01 14.21 -1.67
N VAL A 87 -21.02 12.89 -1.51
CA VAL A 87 -22.28 12.13 -1.40
C VAL A 87 -22.97 12.55 -0.10
N THR A 88 -24.07 13.29 -0.21
CA THR A 88 -24.83 13.76 0.96
C THR A 88 -25.99 12.85 1.35
N THR A 89 -26.51 12.07 0.40
CA THR A 89 -27.64 11.14 0.59
C THR A 89 -27.56 10.00 -0.42
N LEU A 90 -27.96 8.80 -0.02
CA LEU A 90 -28.16 7.65 -0.92
C LEU A 90 -29.66 7.34 -1.05
N ASP A 91 -30.12 7.18 -2.29
CA ASP A 91 -31.51 6.80 -2.57
C ASP A 91 -31.62 5.28 -2.76
N TRP A 92 -31.98 4.59 -1.68
CA TRP A 92 -32.14 3.14 -1.67
C TRP A 92 -33.44 2.63 -2.31
N THR A 93 -34.26 3.52 -2.90
CA THR A 93 -35.41 3.07 -3.70
C THR A 93 -34.98 2.41 -5.01
N ASP A 94 -33.76 2.71 -5.46
CA ASP A 94 -33.09 2.09 -6.61
C ASP A 94 -31.66 1.67 -6.21
N PRO A 95 -31.46 0.44 -5.69
CA PRO A 95 -30.15 -0.04 -5.25
C PRO A 95 -29.10 -0.08 -6.36
N ASP A 96 -29.52 -0.30 -7.62
CA ASP A 96 -28.60 -0.32 -8.77
C ASP A 96 -28.03 1.08 -9.03
N ALA A 97 -28.84 2.14 -8.88
CA ALA A 97 -28.36 3.52 -8.95
C ALA A 97 -27.35 3.85 -7.83
N VAL A 98 -27.51 3.28 -6.64
CA VAL A 98 -26.52 3.40 -5.56
C VAL A 98 -25.21 2.68 -5.91
N ALA A 99 -25.28 1.51 -6.55
CA ALA A 99 -24.10 0.81 -7.06
C ALA A 99 -23.38 1.60 -8.17
N GLU A 100 -24.08 2.33 -9.04
CA GLU A 100 -23.45 3.21 -10.03
C GLU A 100 -22.63 4.35 -9.36
N ILE A 101 -23.14 4.93 -8.26
CA ILE A 101 -22.38 5.88 -7.45
C ILE A 101 -21.14 5.21 -6.85
N GLY A 102 -21.29 3.98 -6.36
CA GLY A 102 -20.20 3.17 -5.83
C GLY A 102 -19.10 2.91 -6.86
N LEU A 103 -19.47 2.59 -8.10
CA LEU A 103 -18.52 2.41 -9.21
C LEU A 103 -17.75 3.71 -9.52
N ALA A 104 -18.43 4.86 -9.47
CA ALA A 104 -17.77 6.15 -9.68
C ALA A 104 -16.75 6.45 -8.57
N ILE A 105 -17.06 6.14 -7.31
CA ILE A 105 -16.13 6.27 -6.18
C ILE A 105 -14.98 5.27 -6.31
N PHE A 106 -15.28 4.01 -6.67
CA PHE A 106 -14.30 2.94 -6.85
C PHE A 106 -13.21 3.33 -7.87
N ASN A 107 -13.58 3.97 -8.97
CA ASN A 107 -12.63 4.46 -9.98
C ASN A 107 -12.07 5.86 -9.69
N GLY A 108 -12.81 6.66 -8.93
CA GLY A 108 -12.49 8.05 -8.61
C GLY A 108 -11.82 8.17 -7.25
N LYS A 109 -12.51 8.79 -6.28
CA LYS A 109 -11.95 9.11 -4.96
C LYS A 109 -11.33 7.90 -4.23
N GLY A 110 -11.93 6.72 -4.37
CA GLY A 110 -11.46 5.49 -3.73
C GLY A 110 -10.18 4.91 -4.36
N GLN A 111 -9.89 5.23 -5.64
CA GLN A 111 -8.75 4.68 -6.40
C GLN A 111 -8.62 3.14 -6.32
N CYS A 112 -9.71 2.43 -6.01
CA CYS A 112 -9.70 0.99 -5.79
C CYS A 112 -9.27 0.24 -7.07
N ALA A 113 -9.66 0.77 -8.24
CA ALA A 113 -9.31 0.22 -9.55
C ALA A 113 -7.81 0.25 -9.87
N ALA A 114 -7.01 1.08 -9.19
CA ALA A 114 -5.56 1.09 -9.36
C ALA A 114 -4.90 -0.19 -8.82
N CYS A 115 -5.57 -0.84 -7.86
CA CYS A 115 -5.07 -1.99 -7.14
C CYS A 115 -5.85 -3.27 -7.47
N HIS A 116 -7.18 -3.18 -7.55
CA HIS A 116 -8.08 -4.30 -7.72
C HIS A 116 -8.60 -4.40 -9.15
N THR A 117 -8.48 -5.58 -9.76
CA THR A 117 -9.09 -5.89 -11.05
C THR A 117 -10.54 -6.34 -10.90
N LEU A 118 -11.33 -6.10 -11.95
CA LEU A 118 -12.69 -6.61 -12.16
C LEU A 118 -12.78 -7.39 -13.48
N ASP A 119 -11.63 -7.88 -13.97
CA ASP A 119 -11.51 -8.74 -15.13
C ASP A 119 -10.85 -10.06 -14.75
N THR A 120 -11.60 -11.16 -14.84
CA THR A 120 -11.12 -12.54 -14.59
C THR A 120 -10.02 -12.99 -15.56
N SER A 121 -9.82 -12.27 -16.67
CA SER A 121 -8.75 -12.53 -17.64
C SER A 121 -7.45 -11.79 -17.29
N ALA A 122 -7.50 -10.86 -16.34
CA ALA A 122 -6.32 -10.13 -15.91
C ALA A 122 -5.33 -11.08 -15.19
N PRO A 123 -4.01 -10.89 -15.36
CA PRO A 123 -3.03 -11.60 -14.56
C PRO A 123 -3.28 -11.37 -13.06
N LYS A 124 -2.90 -12.33 -12.21
CA LYS A 124 -2.91 -12.11 -10.76
C LYS A 124 -2.09 -10.85 -10.43
N GLY A 125 -2.77 -9.85 -9.89
CA GLY A 125 -2.18 -8.58 -9.50
C GLY A 125 -1.62 -8.60 -8.09
N ARG A 126 -1.21 -7.43 -7.62
CA ARG A 126 -0.74 -7.22 -6.24
C ARG A 126 -1.87 -7.31 -5.21
N CYS A 127 -3.12 -7.11 -5.63
CA CYS A 127 -4.30 -7.16 -4.78
C CYS A 127 -5.32 -8.19 -5.28
N PRO A 128 -6.23 -8.68 -4.39
CA PRO A 128 -7.27 -9.64 -4.76
C PRO A 128 -8.15 -9.19 -5.93
N ASP A 129 -8.45 -10.10 -6.84
CA ASP A 129 -9.48 -9.92 -7.87
C ASP A 129 -10.87 -9.78 -7.21
N LEU A 130 -11.61 -8.75 -7.62
CA LEU A 130 -12.93 -8.42 -7.09
C LEU A 130 -14.08 -8.76 -8.06
N THR A 131 -13.81 -9.40 -9.20
CA THR A 131 -14.82 -9.66 -10.24
C THR A 131 -16.05 -10.42 -9.73
N ASP A 132 -15.85 -11.39 -8.83
CA ASP A 132 -16.92 -12.21 -8.24
C ASP A 132 -17.04 -11.98 -6.72
N ILE A 133 -16.65 -10.80 -6.22
CA ILE A 133 -16.61 -10.57 -4.78
C ILE A 133 -18.01 -10.60 -4.14
N GLY A 134 -19.05 -10.18 -4.87
CA GLY A 134 -20.43 -10.26 -4.40
C GLY A 134 -20.85 -11.69 -4.07
N ILE A 135 -20.34 -12.67 -4.81
CA ILE A 135 -20.63 -14.11 -4.63
C ILE A 135 -19.76 -14.69 -3.51
N ASN A 136 -18.47 -14.36 -3.51
CA ASN A 136 -17.47 -15.05 -2.69
C ASN A 136 -17.22 -14.39 -1.32
N ALA A 137 -17.68 -13.17 -1.08
CA ALA A 137 -17.42 -12.44 0.18
C ALA A 137 -17.80 -13.26 1.43
N ALA A 138 -18.97 -13.91 1.44
CA ALA A 138 -19.42 -14.72 2.58
C ALA A 138 -18.62 -16.03 2.80
N SER A 139 -17.83 -16.47 1.82
CA SER A 139 -16.99 -17.67 1.94
C SER A 139 -15.57 -17.38 2.39
N ARG A 140 -15.18 -16.09 2.49
CA ARG A 140 -13.83 -15.67 2.90
C ARG A 140 -13.57 -15.97 4.35
N VAL A 141 -14.50 -15.62 5.24
CA VAL A 141 -14.39 -15.80 6.68
C VAL A 141 -15.53 -16.69 7.17
N PRO A 142 -15.25 -17.88 7.75
CA PRO A 142 -16.28 -18.75 8.29
C PRO A 142 -17.13 -18.05 9.35
N GLY A 143 -18.45 -18.00 9.14
CA GLY A 143 -19.39 -17.41 10.09
C GLY A 143 -19.66 -15.91 9.90
N THR A 144 -19.01 -15.25 8.94
CA THR A 144 -19.25 -13.85 8.58
C THR A 144 -20.11 -13.74 7.32
N ASP A 145 -21.15 -12.90 7.32
CA ASP A 145 -21.93 -12.65 6.10
C ASP A 145 -21.17 -11.75 5.10
N ALA A 146 -21.61 -11.76 3.84
CA ALA A 146 -20.93 -11.04 2.76
C ALA A 146 -20.79 -9.54 3.03
N LYS A 147 -21.82 -8.90 3.59
CA LYS A 147 -21.82 -7.45 3.80
C LYS A 147 -20.92 -7.08 4.97
N THR A 148 -20.99 -7.83 6.06
CA THR A 148 -20.09 -7.64 7.20
C THR A 148 -18.63 -7.82 6.76
N TYR A 149 -18.31 -8.83 5.94
CA TYR A 149 -16.98 -9.01 5.38
C TYR A 149 -16.51 -7.80 4.56
N LEU A 150 -17.37 -7.23 3.70
CA LEU A 150 -17.02 -6.06 2.90
C LEU A 150 -16.83 -4.80 3.76
N ILE A 151 -17.65 -4.62 4.80
CA ILE A 151 -17.50 -3.53 5.78
C ILE A 151 -16.15 -3.68 6.49
N GLU A 152 -15.87 -4.86 7.06
CA GLU A 152 -14.60 -5.13 7.74
C GLU A 152 -13.41 -4.94 6.81
N SER A 153 -13.49 -5.39 5.55
CA SER A 153 -12.41 -5.21 4.56
C SER A 153 -12.12 -3.74 4.24
N LEU A 154 -13.11 -2.85 4.32
CA LEU A 154 -12.93 -1.42 4.04
C LEU A 154 -12.48 -0.64 5.29
N TYR A 155 -12.94 -1.02 6.48
CA TYR A 155 -12.60 -0.34 7.73
C TYR A 155 -11.33 -0.84 8.40
N GLU A 156 -11.09 -2.16 8.36
CA GLU A 156 -9.96 -2.85 8.98
C GLU A 156 -9.42 -3.95 8.05
N PRO A 157 -8.86 -3.60 6.87
CA PRO A 157 -8.39 -4.57 5.87
C PRO A 157 -7.37 -5.58 6.40
N SER A 158 -6.62 -5.24 7.45
CA SER A 158 -5.65 -6.15 8.08
C SER A 158 -6.27 -7.25 8.93
N LYS A 159 -7.58 -7.16 9.25
CA LYS A 159 -8.27 -8.16 10.07
C LYS A 159 -8.39 -9.51 9.37
N TYR A 160 -8.51 -9.51 8.04
CA TYR A 160 -8.47 -10.70 7.23
C TYR A 160 -7.71 -10.44 5.94
N LEU A 161 -6.56 -11.10 5.78
CA LEU A 161 -5.79 -11.06 4.55
C LEU A 161 -6.17 -12.25 3.68
N VAL A 162 -6.58 -11.98 2.44
CA VAL A 162 -6.85 -13.04 1.47
C VAL A 162 -5.55 -13.82 1.23
N PRO A 163 -5.56 -15.17 1.32
CA PRO A 163 -4.35 -15.95 1.15
C PRO A 163 -3.64 -15.65 -0.18
N GLY A 164 -2.34 -15.37 -0.11
CA GLY A 164 -1.55 -14.97 -1.28
C GLY A 164 -1.38 -13.46 -1.48
N TYR A 165 -1.99 -12.63 -0.62
CA TYR A 165 -1.87 -11.16 -0.67
C TYR A 165 -1.39 -10.63 0.67
N GLY A 166 -0.68 -9.50 0.68
CA GLY A 166 -0.19 -8.88 1.91
C GLY A 166 -1.04 -7.71 2.39
N LYS A 167 -0.65 -7.15 3.53
CA LYS A 167 -1.29 -6.02 4.22
C LYS A 167 -0.94 -4.69 3.55
N ILE A 168 -1.47 -4.45 2.36
CA ILE A 168 -1.19 -3.24 1.58
C ILE A 168 -2.42 -2.36 1.34
N MET A 169 -3.62 -2.86 1.63
CA MET A 169 -4.85 -2.10 1.48
C MET A 169 -4.98 -1.11 2.64
N PRO A 170 -5.11 0.20 2.37
CA PRO A 170 -5.30 1.20 3.42
C PRO A 170 -6.71 1.15 3.98
N GLU A 171 -6.87 1.62 5.22
CA GLU A 171 -8.19 1.89 5.80
C GLU A 171 -8.86 3.05 5.06
N VAL A 172 -9.89 2.77 4.26
CA VAL A 172 -10.38 3.75 3.26
C VAL A 172 -11.07 4.98 3.86
N TRP A 173 -11.48 4.90 5.12
CA TRP A 173 -12.08 6.00 5.87
C TRP A 173 -11.04 6.97 6.45
N LYS A 174 -9.76 6.58 6.48
CA LYS A 174 -8.63 7.43 6.87
C LYS A 174 -8.01 8.11 5.64
N LYS A 175 -7.24 9.17 5.89
CA LYS A 175 -6.37 9.75 4.87
C LYS A 175 -5.35 8.71 4.39
N PRO A 176 -4.96 8.70 3.11
CA PRO A 176 -5.22 9.75 2.11
C PRO A 176 -6.56 9.63 1.35
N ILE A 177 -7.30 8.52 1.49
CA ILE A 177 -8.55 8.28 0.73
C ILE A 177 -9.76 9.01 1.35
N GLU A 178 -9.90 8.93 2.67
CA GLU A 178 -10.88 9.68 3.49
C GLU A 178 -12.32 9.56 2.97
N LEU A 179 -12.79 8.33 2.71
CA LEU A 179 -14.17 8.09 2.34
C LEU A 179 -15.14 8.37 3.49
N THR A 180 -16.24 9.04 3.16
CA THR A 180 -17.37 9.23 4.05
C THR A 180 -18.16 7.93 4.19
N LYS A 181 -18.97 7.82 5.24
CA LYS A 181 -19.81 6.64 5.46
C LYS A 181 -20.70 6.33 4.25
N LEU A 182 -21.31 7.35 3.66
CA LEU A 182 -22.18 7.21 2.49
C LEU A 182 -21.40 6.78 1.23
N GLU A 183 -20.18 7.29 1.06
CA GLU A 183 -19.32 6.83 -0.04
C GLU A 183 -18.94 5.34 0.13
N ILE A 184 -18.64 4.91 1.36
CA ILE A 184 -18.36 3.50 1.67
C ILE A 184 -19.61 2.63 1.45
N GLU A 185 -20.79 3.08 1.88
CA GLU A 185 -22.06 2.39 1.61
C GLU A 185 -22.30 2.17 0.11
N ALA A 186 -22.06 3.20 -0.71
CA ALA A 186 -22.19 3.10 -2.16
C ALA A 186 -21.17 2.11 -2.76
N VAL A 187 -19.90 2.16 -2.32
CA VAL A 187 -18.87 1.20 -2.76
C VAL A 187 -19.26 -0.23 -2.38
N ILE A 188 -19.79 -0.47 -1.19
CA ILE A 188 -20.27 -1.81 -0.79
C ILE A 188 -21.40 -2.28 -1.71
N ALA A 189 -22.38 -1.41 -2.03
CA ALA A 189 -23.45 -1.75 -2.97
C ALA A 189 -22.89 -2.16 -4.34
N PHE A 190 -21.90 -1.40 -4.85
CA PHE A 190 -21.20 -1.76 -6.07
C PHE A 190 -20.50 -3.12 -5.97
N LEU A 191 -19.75 -3.38 -4.91
CA LEU A 191 -19.07 -4.66 -4.72
C LEU A 191 -20.05 -5.85 -4.59
N GLN A 192 -21.21 -5.65 -3.98
CA GLN A 192 -22.27 -6.67 -3.94
C GLN A 192 -22.83 -6.95 -5.34
N SER A 193 -22.99 -5.91 -6.17
CA SER A 193 -23.48 -6.03 -7.56
C SER A 193 -22.57 -6.87 -8.47
N GLN A 194 -21.33 -7.15 -8.05
CA GLN A 194 -20.39 -8.07 -8.69
C GLN A 194 -20.78 -9.55 -8.47
N GLY A 195 -22.03 -9.88 -8.76
CA GLY A 195 -22.58 -11.23 -8.81
C GLY A 195 -23.58 -11.59 -7.70
N SER A 196 -23.96 -10.68 -6.80
CA SER A 196 -24.98 -10.91 -5.77
C SER A 196 -26.04 -9.80 -5.73
N GLU A 197 -27.14 -10.04 -4.99
CA GLU A 197 -28.19 -9.05 -4.77
C GLU A 197 -27.69 -7.97 -3.79
N ILE A 198 -27.95 -6.70 -4.11
CA ILE A 198 -27.57 -5.57 -3.27
C ILE A 198 -28.46 -5.55 -2.02
N ASP A 199 -27.86 -5.51 -0.84
CA ASP A 199 -28.61 -5.32 0.41
C ASP A 199 -28.70 -3.82 0.75
N PRO A 200 -29.90 -3.21 0.66
CA PRO A 200 -30.08 -1.78 0.87
C PRO A 200 -30.07 -1.34 2.33
N THR A 201 -29.91 -2.28 3.28
CA THR A 201 -29.96 -1.97 4.72
C THR A 201 -28.76 -1.11 5.14
N PRO A 202 -28.92 0.13 5.62
CA PRO A 202 -27.77 0.92 6.07
C PRO A 202 -27.06 0.24 7.24
N PHE A 203 -25.72 0.31 7.28
CA PHE A 203 -24.96 -0.28 8.39
C PHE A 203 -24.64 0.77 9.46
N ILE A 204 -24.34 0.30 10.67
CA ILE A 204 -23.77 1.14 11.72
C ILE A 204 -22.27 1.09 11.53
N GLU A 205 -21.68 2.26 11.34
CA GLU A 205 -20.25 2.39 11.14
C GLU A 205 -19.48 1.80 12.35
N PRO A 206 -18.48 0.93 12.13
CA PRO A 206 -17.77 0.24 13.21
C PRO A 206 -16.75 1.13 13.94
N ILE A 207 -16.80 2.45 13.71
CA ILE A 207 -15.91 3.44 14.31
C ILE A 207 -16.72 4.61 14.86
N ASP A 208 -16.21 5.27 15.88
CA ASP A 208 -16.71 6.58 16.33
C ASP A 208 -15.88 7.69 15.68
N ARG A 209 -16.45 8.33 14.66
CA ARG A 209 -15.78 9.43 13.94
C ARG A 209 -15.48 10.66 14.83
N GLY A 210 -16.16 10.81 15.96
CA GLY A 210 -15.97 11.92 16.90
C GLY A 210 -14.92 11.64 17.99
N ASP A 211 -14.67 10.37 18.31
CA ASP A 211 -13.67 9.93 19.29
C ASP A 211 -12.31 9.59 18.65
N ILE A 212 -12.22 9.59 17.32
CA ILE A 212 -10.96 9.86 16.62
C ILE A 212 -10.59 11.33 16.88
N GLY A 213 -10.10 11.62 18.09
CA GLY A 213 -9.29 12.82 18.32
C GLY A 213 -8.13 12.83 17.33
N PRO A 214 -7.37 13.94 17.19
CA PRO A 214 -6.22 13.97 16.30
C PRO A 214 -5.31 12.79 16.64
N THR A 215 -5.36 11.77 15.80
CA THR A 215 -4.46 10.63 15.92
C THR A 215 -3.06 11.19 15.71
N ALA A 216 -2.03 10.52 16.19
CA ALA A 216 -0.68 11.00 15.89
C ALA A 216 -0.36 10.99 14.36
N GLU A 217 -1.27 10.41 13.54
CA GLU A 217 -1.37 10.50 12.07
C GLU A 217 -1.86 11.87 11.56
N GLU A 218 -2.68 12.57 12.34
CA GLU A 218 -3.33 13.84 12.00
C GLU A 218 -2.55 15.07 12.48
N LEU A 219 -1.48 14.85 13.26
CA LEU A 219 -0.57 15.92 13.63
C LEU A 219 0.09 16.47 12.37
N ALA A 220 -0.09 17.77 12.13
CA ALA A 220 0.69 18.46 11.12
C ALA A 220 2.18 18.18 11.39
N PRO A 221 2.99 17.94 10.33
CA PRO A 221 4.41 17.71 10.49
C PRO A 221 5.02 18.78 11.40
N LEU A 222 5.74 18.36 12.44
CA LEU A 222 6.36 19.28 13.41
C LEU A 222 7.31 20.27 12.72
N LEU A 223 7.84 19.88 11.56
CA LEU A 223 8.57 20.73 10.64
C LEU A 223 7.93 20.69 9.25
N THR A 224 7.70 21.85 8.67
CA THR A 224 7.40 21.98 7.25
C THR A 224 8.68 21.86 6.45
N GLY A 225 8.82 20.79 5.66
CA GLY A 225 9.94 20.60 4.75
C GLY A 225 9.81 21.35 3.43
N ASP A 226 10.90 21.40 2.68
CA ASP A 226 11.05 21.98 1.35
C ASP A 226 11.12 20.83 0.31
N PRO A 227 10.10 20.67 -0.57
CA PRO A 227 10.06 19.57 -1.55
C PRO A 227 11.25 19.52 -2.50
N GLU A 228 11.78 20.67 -2.91
CA GLU A 228 12.93 20.75 -3.80
C GLU A 228 14.19 20.21 -3.12
N LYS A 229 14.41 20.60 -1.85
CA LYS A 229 15.49 20.00 -1.06
C LYS A 229 15.25 18.53 -0.76
N GLY A 230 13.98 18.14 -0.56
CA GLY A 230 13.61 16.74 -0.34
C GLY A 230 13.97 15.85 -1.52
N LYS A 231 13.80 16.37 -2.74
CA LYS A 231 14.24 15.70 -3.97
C LYS A 231 15.76 15.54 -4.01
N GLU A 232 16.52 16.54 -3.57
CA GLU A 232 17.98 16.44 -3.44
C GLU A 232 18.37 15.36 -2.42
N VAL A 233 17.70 15.30 -1.26
CA VAL A 233 17.90 14.24 -0.25
C VAL A 233 17.57 12.87 -0.82
N PHE A 234 16.45 12.70 -1.55
CA PHE A 234 16.06 11.44 -2.19
C PHE A 234 17.14 10.88 -3.13
N ILE A 235 17.84 11.78 -3.84
CA ILE A 235 18.95 11.41 -4.73
C ILE A 235 20.23 11.15 -3.93
N ALA A 236 20.60 12.06 -3.02
CA ALA A 236 21.85 12.01 -2.26
C ALA A 236 21.89 10.83 -1.27
N ALA A 237 20.76 10.50 -0.65
CA ALA A 237 20.60 9.32 0.21
C ALA A 237 20.41 8.02 -0.60
N ALA A 238 20.62 8.06 -1.91
CA ALA A 238 20.57 6.92 -2.83
C ALA A 238 19.23 6.19 -2.90
N CYS A 239 18.12 6.77 -2.41
CA CYS A 239 16.77 6.17 -2.53
C CYS A 239 16.41 5.89 -4.00
N ILE A 240 16.80 6.80 -4.90
CA ILE A 240 16.63 6.68 -6.35
C ILE A 240 17.32 5.45 -6.97
N SER A 241 18.31 4.86 -6.28
CA SER A 241 19.01 3.68 -6.79
C SER A 241 18.11 2.45 -6.84
N CYS A 242 17.09 2.39 -5.97
CA CYS A 242 16.16 1.26 -5.90
C CYS A 242 14.72 1.66 -6.23
N HIS A 243 14.29 2.87 -5.84
CA HIS A 243 12.93 3.36 -6.01
C HIS A 243 12.76 4.22 -7.26
N VAL A 244 11.89 3.78 -8.16
CA VAL A 244 11.53 4.51 -9.38
C VAL A 244 10.53 5.62 -9.05
N VAL A 245 10.76 6.80 -9.65
CA VAL A 245 9.81 7.92 -9.67
C VAL A 245 9.76 8.50 -11.08
N GLN A 246 8.56 8.63 -11.64
CA GLN A 246 8.37 9.13 -12.99
C GLN A 246 8.88 10.57 -13.14
N GLY A 247 9.65 10.81 -14.20
CA GLY A 247 10.28 12.12 -14.45
C GLY A 247 11.63 12.31 -13.74
N LEU A 248 12.11 11.31 -13.01
CA LEU A 248 13.49 11.21 -12.54
C LEU A 248 14.25 10.15 -13.34
N GLU A 249 15.51 10.44 -13.68
CA GLU A 249 16.39 9.46 -14.32
C GLU A 249 16.94 8.51 -13.25
N ASN A 250 16.34 7.33 -13.16
CA ASN A 250 16.85 6.25 -12.31
C ASN A 250 18.10 5.59 -12.94
N PRO A 251 19.07 5.13 -12.12
CA PRO A 251 20.07 4.17 -12.57
C PRO A 251 19.37 2.94 -13.15
N LYS A 252 19.93 2.32 -14.19
CA LYS A 252 19.26 1.15 -14.79
C LYS A 252 19.35 -0.05 -13.85
N ALA A 253 18.26 -0.81 -13.76
CA ALA A 253 18.27 -2.10 -13.07
C ALA A 253 19.40 -3.00 -13.59
N GLY A 254 20.26 -3.49 -12.70
CA GLY A 254 21.45 -4.28 -13.04
C GLY A 254 22.72 -3.48 -13.37
N GLU A 255 22.72 -2.15 -13.28
CA GLU A 255 23.97 -1.39 -13.26
C GLU A 255 24.66 -1.57 -11.90
N VAL A 256 25.90 -2.07 -11.94
CA VAL A 256 26.74 -2.24 -10.76
C VAL A 256 27.50 -0.93 -10.56
N SER A 257 27.17 -0.19 -9.51
CA SER A 257 28.13 0.78 -8.96
C SER A 257 29.11 0.02 -8.06
N GLU A 258 30.33 0.53 -7.84
CA GLU A 258 31.36 -0.18 -7.06
C GLU A 258 30.90 -0.59 -5.65
N ASP A 259 29.78 -0.04 -5.17
CA ASP A 259 29.24 -0.24 -3.83
C ASP A 259 27.87 -0.94 -3.73
N PHE A 260 27.08 -1.10 -4.81
CA PHE A 260 25.72 -1.67 -4.71
C PHE A 260 25.20 -2.33 -6.00
N GLU A 261 24.57 -3.49 -5.87
CA GLU A 261 23.70 -4.09 -6.90
C GLU A 261 22.33 -3.42 -6.86
N VAL A 262 21.83 -2.93 -8.00
CA VAL A 262 20.49 -2.31 -8.08
C VAL A 262 19.41 -3.35 -7.85
N VAL A 263 18.82 -3.36 -6.65
CA VAL A 263 17.65 -4.16 -6.29
C VAL A 263 16.39 -3.41 -6.70
N THR A 264 15.43 -4.08 -7.34
CA THR A 264 14.13 -3.48 -7.66
C THR A 264 13.32 -3.28 -6.38
N ALA A 265 12.98 -2.04 -6.02
CA ALA A 265 12.09 -1.69 -4.91
C ALA A 265 10.71 -1.23 -5.43
N PRO A 266 9.70 -1.01 -4.54
CA PRO A 266 8.42 -0.45 -4.95
C PRO A 266 8.57 0.90 -5.68
N GLU A 267 7.78 1.07 -6.72
CA GLU A 267 7.65 2.33 -7.46
C GLU A 267 6.95 3.38 -6.57
N LEU A 268 7.42 4.63 -6.58
CA LEU A 268 6.98 5.68 -5.64
C LEU A 268 6.26 6.87 -6.29
N THR A 269 6.01 6.89 -7.61
CA THR A 269 5.36 8.03 -8.32
C THR A 269 4.04 8.45 -7.69
N GLU A 270 3.31 7.50 -7.10
CA GLU A 270 1.98 7.72 -6.52
C GLU A 270 1.94 7.41 -5.03
N ILE A 271 3.09 7.35 -4.35
CA ILE A 271 3.16 6.88 -2.96
C ILE A 271 2.26 7.68 -2.01
N ALA A 272 2.15 9.00 -2.21
CA ALA A 272 1.34 9.88 -1.38
C ALA A 272 -0.14 9.91 -1.78
N ALA A 273 -0.51 9.35 -2.93
CA ALA A 273 -1.92 9.16 -3.29
C ALA A 273 -2.57 8.04 -2.46
N LEU A 274 -1.78 7.02 -2.09
CA LEU A 274 -2.27 5.79 -1.50
C LEU A 274 -1.83 5.59 -0.04
N ASN A 275 -0.83 6.32 0.43
CA ASN A 275 -0.30 6.19 1.78
C ASN A 275 -0.22 7.51 2.54
N SER A 276 -0.34 7.44 3.88
CA SER A 276 -0.18 8.59 4.75
C SER A 276 1.29 9.01 4.84
N SER A 277 1.55 10.28 5.15
CA SER A 277 2.91 10.77 5.42
C SER A 277 3.60 9.99 6.53
N ARG A 278 2.83 9.57 7.54
CA ARG A 278 3.32 8.76 8.64
C ARG A 278 3.71 7.35 8.21
N TYR A 279 2.91 6.69 7.36
CA TYR A 279 3.30 5.40 6.79
C TYR A 279 4.64 5.52 6.04
N ILE A 280 4.81 6.58 5.25
CA ILE A 280 6.05 6.84 4.51
C ILE A 280 7.21 7.08 5.48
N GLU A 281 7.01 7.88 6.52
CA GLU A 281 8.01 8.12 7.57
C GLU A 281 8.41 6.84 8.30
N GLU A 282 7.44 6.02 8.71
CA GLU A 282 7.71 4.75 9.37
C GLU A 282 8.44 3.76 8.45
N SER A 283 8.07 3.72 7.16
CA SER A 283 8.75 2.88 6.18
C SER A 283 10.23 3.26 6.01
N ILE A 284 10.57 4.55 6.14
CA ILE A 284 11.96 5.02 6.06
C ILE A 284 12.72 4.74 7.37
N LEU A 285 12.10 5.02 8.52
CA LEU A 285 12.74 4.87 9.83
C LEU A 285 12.82 3.43 10.31
N LYS A 286 11.86 2.60 9.90
CA LYS A 286 11.67 1.20 10.32
C LYS A 286 11.27 0.33 9.13
N PRO A 287 12.14 0.13 8.13
CA PRO A 287 11.81 -0.59 6.90
C PRO A 287 11.41 -2.05 7.09
N ASN A 288 11.74 -2.66 8.24
CA ASN A 288 11.34 -4.02 8.59
C ASN A 288 9.98 -4.10 9.32
N ALA A 289 9.34 -2.97 9.62
CA ALA A 289 8.07 -2.96 10.35
C ALA A 289 6.92 -3.51 9.48
N GLU A 290 6.85 -3.10 8.21
CA GLU A 290 5.87 -3.57 7.23
C GLU A 290 6.58 -3.72 5.88
N ILE A 291 6.65 -4.96 5.37
CA ILE A 291 7.37 -5.27 4.14
C ILE A 291 6.36 -5.53 3.02
N VAL A 292 6.46 -4.76 1.94
CA VAL A 292 5.58 -4.91 0.78
C VAL A 292 5.84 -6.28 0.12
N PRO A 293 4.80 -7.09 -0.12
CA PRO A 293 4.94 -8.35 -0.83
C PRO A 293 5.59 -8.15 -2.20
N GLY A 294 6.51 -9.05 -2.55
CA GLY A 294 7.36 -8.98 -3.74
C GLY A 294 8.73 -8.35 -3.50
N TYR A 295 9.00 -7.78 -2.33
CA TYR A 295 10.23 -7.01 -2.07
C TYR A 295 11.01 -7.43 -0.81
N GLY A 296 10.46 -8.28 0.05
CA GLY A 296 11.17 -8.79 1.24
C GLY A 296 12.14 -9.92 0.90
N ALA A 297 13.31 -9.95 1.53
CA ALA A 297 14.18 -11.11 1.54
C ALA A 297 13.76 -12.05 2.68
N VAL A 298 13.49 -13.31 2.35
CA VAL A 298 13.09 -14.35 3.30
C VAL A 298 14.19 -15.38 3.43
N THR A 299 14.54 -15.72 4.67
CA THR A 299 15.29 -16.94 5.00
C THR A 299 14.49 -17.73 6.03
N VAL A 300 14.14 -18.97 5.69
CA VAL A 300 13.34 -19.83 6.57
C VAL A 300 13.74 -21.29 6.40
N GLN A 301 13.70 -22.05 7.50
CA GLN A 301 13.93 -23.49 7.49
C GLN A 301 12.62 -24.23 7.77
N SER A 302 12.31 -25.22 6.93
CA SER A 302 11.16 -26.10 7.11
C SER A 302 11.49 -27.50 6.65
N LYS A 303 11.22 -28.48 7.53
CA LYS A 303 11.47 -29.91 7.29
C LYS A 303 12.92 -30.19 6.89
N GLY A 304 13.86 -29.46 7.49
CA GLY A 304 15.30 -29.54 7.22
C GLY A 304 15.75 -28.83 5.93
N ILE A 305 14.84 -28.23 5.16
CA ILE A 305 15.16 -27.52 3.92
C ILE A 305 15.23 -26.02 4.23
N THR A 306 16.33 -25.37 3.82
CA THR A 306 16.46 -23.91 3.89
C THR A 306 15.94 -23.29 2.60
N TYR A 307 14.96 -22.39 2.74
CA TYR A 307 14.44 -21.58 1.66
C TYR A 307 14.97 -20.15 1.80
N GLN A 308 15.70 -19.69 0.78
CA GLN A 308 16.21 -18.32 0.71
C GLN A 308 15.73 -17.68 -0.59
N GLY A 309 14.97 -16.58 -0.48
CA GLY A 309 14.32 -15.99 -1.65
C GLY A 309 13.56 -14.72 -1.36
N ILE A 310 12.64 -14.37 -2.25
CA ILE A 310 11.81 -13.17 -2.17
C ILE A 310 10.44 -13.53 -1.57
N LEU A 311 9.96 -12.70 -0.65
CA LEU A 311 8.61 -12.80 -0.10
C LEU A 311 7.60 -12.51 -1.21
N VAL A 312 6.76 -13.49 -1.57
CA VAL A 312 5.64 -13.27 -2.51
C VAL A 312 4.40 -12.85 -1.75
N SER A 313 4.14 -13.48 -0.61
CA SER A 313 2.99 -13.18 0.27
C SER A 313 3.16 -13.84 1.64
N GLN A 314 2.51 -13.28 2.67
CA GLN A 314 2.47 -13.84 4.01
C GLN A 314 1.11 -13.58 4.65
N ASP A 315 0.58 -14.60 5.34
CA ASP A 315 -0.57 -14.51 6.23
C ASP A 315 -0.24 -15.16 7.59
N GLU A 316 -1.24 -15.36 8.45
CA GLU A 316 -1.03 -15.92 9.80
C GLU A 316 -0.74 -17.43 9.82
N GLU A 317 -0.98 -18.14 8.71
CA GLU A 317 -0.84 -19.59 8.63
C GLU A 317 0.34 -20.02 7.76
N LYS A 318 0.68 -19.22 6.74
CA LYS A 318 1.67 -19.59 5.73
C LYS A 318 2.41 -18.39 5.13
N ILE A 319 3.54 -18.72 4.53
CA ILE A 319 4.34 -17.83 3.70
C ILE A 319 4.53 -18.42 2.31
N VAL A 320 4.64 -17.56 1.31
CA VAL A 320 5.01 -17.95 -0.05
C VAL A 320 6.34 -17.28 -0.37
N VAL A 321 7.36 -18.10 -0.62
CA VAL A 321 8.72 -17.67 -0.91
C VAL A 321 9.06 -18.04 -2.35
N ARG A 322 9.52 -17.07 -3.12
CA ARG A 322 10.06 -17.30 -4.45
C ARG A 322 11.57 -17.49 -4.37
N THR A 323 12.04 -18.69 -4.64
CA THR A 323 13.46 -19.03 -4.73
C THR A 323 13.88 -19.03 -6.20
N LYS A 324 15.19 -18.97 -6.43
CA LYS A 324 15.78 -19.06 -7.76
C LYS A 324 16.77 -20.23 -7.75
N ASP A 325 16.54 -21.20 -8.62
CA ASP A 325 17.41 -22.37 -8.77
C ASP A 325 18.72 -22.01 -9.48
N ASP A 326 19.71 -22.91 -9.43
CA ASP A 326 21.01 -22.76 -10.08
C ASP A 326 20.93 -22.52 -11.60
N ASP A 327 19.84 -22.96 -12.24
CA ASP A 327 19.59 -22.75 -13.68
C ASP A 327 18.90 -21.41 -13.99
N GLY A 328 18.59 -20.63 -12.94
CA GLY A 328 17.92 -19.34 -13.03
C GLY A 328 16.38 -19.42 -13.07
N THR A 329 15.79 -20.62 -12.96
CA THR A 329 14.34 -20.81 -12.89
C THR A 329 13.82 -20.34 -11.54
N GLU A 330 12.75 -19.55 -11.55
CA GLU A 330 12.07 -19.12 -10.33
C GLU A 330 11.01 -20.14 -9.92
N GLN A 331 11.00 -20.55 -8.66
CA GLN A 331 10.00 -21.44 -8.07
C GLN A 331 9.34 -20.79 -6.86
N GLU A 332 8.02 -20.95 -6.72
CA GLU A 332 7.28 -20.49 -5.55
C GLU A 332 7.01 -21.65 -4.60
N HIS A 333 7.40 -21.49 -3.34
CA HIS A 333 7.20 -22.46 -2.27
C HIS A 333 6.19 -21.91 -1.27
N THR A 334 5.07 -22.61 -1.10
CA THR A 334 4.13 -22.35 -0.01
C THR A 334 4.53 -23.15 1.21
N ILE A 335 4.86 -22.47 2.30
CA ILE A 335 5.36 -23.07 3.54
C ILE A 335 4.40 -22.70 4.66
N LEU A 336 3.88 -23.71 5.37
CA LEU A 336 3.05 -23.46 6.55
C LEU A 336 3.95 -23.03 7.72
N LEU A 337 3.55 -21.98 8.44
CA LEU A 337 4.28 -21.51 9.63
C LEU A 337 4.34 -22.60 10.72
N SER A 338 3.35 -23.49 10.75
CA SER A 338 3.32 -24.67 11.62
C SER A 338 4.35 -25.74 11.26
N GLU A 339 4.87 -25.75 10.03
CA GLU A 339 5.86 -26.71 9.54
C GLU A 339 7.30 -26.18 9.60
N LEU A 340 7.51 -24.97 10.12
CA LEU A 340 8.86 -24.45 10.33
C LEU A 340 9.59 -25.24 11.40
N ASP A 341 10.89 -25.40 11.19
CA ASP A 341 11.76 -26.09 12.12
C ASP A 341 11.93 -25.27 13.41
N GLU A 342 12.09 -25.98 14.53
CA GLU A 342 12.43 -25.33 15.80
C GLU A 342 13.94 -25.11 15.88
N GLU A 343 14.33 -23.88 16.19
CA GLU A 343 15.71 -23.51 16.46
C GLU A 343 15.93 -23.35 17.97
N SER A 344 17.10 -23.78 18.44
CA SER A 344 17.54 -23.55 19.81
C SER A 344 17.81 -22.07 20.07
N ILE A 345 17.51 -21.62 21.29
CA ILE A 345 17.63 -20.21 21.70
C ILE A 345 18.66 -20.10 22.81
N GLU A 346 19.83 -19.53 22.48
CA GLU A 346 20.92 -19.29 23.42
C GLU A 346 20.75 -18.02 24.27
N ASP A 347 19.89 -17.10 23.82
CA ASP A 347 19.64 -15.84 24.49
C ASP A 347 18.19 -15.42 24.31
N LEU A 348 17.53 -15.02 25.40
CA LEU A 348 16.16 -14.53 25.42
C LEU A 348 16.05 -13.03 25.12
N THR A 349 17.13 -12.34 24.73
CA THR A 349 17.04 -10.93 24.30
C THR A 349 16.62 -10.79 22.84
N ASN A 350 15.80 -9.77 22.58
CA ASN A 350 15.38 -9.31 21.25
C ASN A 350 14.85 -10.44 20.35
N LEU A 351 14.09 -11.37 20.91
CA LEU A 351 13.58 -12.56 20.22
C LEU A 351 12.83 -12.18 18.94
N LYS A 352 11.92 -11.21 19.02
CA LYS A 352 11.16 -10.74 17.84
C LYS A 352 12.07 -10.12 16.78
N ALA A 353 13.03 -9.30 17.17
CA ALA A 353 13.96 -8.66 16.24
C ALA A 353 14.88 -9.68 15.56
N ARG A 354 15.13 -10.81 16.23
CA ARG A 354 15.85 -11.96 15.68
C ARG A 354 14.95 -12.88 14.84
N GLY A 355 13.66 -12.55 14.67
CA GLY A 355 12.70 -13.26 13.83
C GLY A 355 11.96 -14.41 14.51
N TYR A 356 12.11 -14.60 15.83
CA TYR A 356 11.31 -15.61 16.55
C TYR A 356 9.87 -15.12 16.71
N PHE A 357 8.92 -15.98 16.34
CA PHE A 357 7.50 -15.72 16.52
C PHE A 357 6.82 -16.72 17.46
N THR A 358 7.47 -17.84 17.77
CA THR A 358 7.09 -18.73 18.87
C THR A 358 8.24 -18.92 19.85
N LEU A 359 7.89 -19.29 21.07
CA LEU A 359 8.84 -19.64 22.12
C LEU A 359 8.30 -20.83 22.90
N THR A 360 9.19 -21.78 23.16
CA THR A 360 8.99 -22.91 24.07
C THR A 360 10.10 -22.86 25.11
N VAL A 361 9.74 -22.66 26.38
CA VAL A 361 10.67 -22.58 27.52
C VAL A 361 10.22 -23.48 28.65
N THR A 362 11.14 -23.86 29.54
CA THR A 362 10.83 -24.57 30.79
C THR A 362 11.06 -23.64 31.96
N LEU A 363 10.11 -23.59 32.90
CA LEU A 363 10.21 -22.73 34.09
C LEU A 363 10.95 -23.44 35.23
N SER A 364 11.90 -22.76 35.87
CA SER A 364 12.74 -23.33 36.93
C SER A 364 11.97 -23.63 38.23
N ASP A 365 10.88 -22.92 38.50
CA ASP A 365 10.11 -23.03 39.74
C ASP A 365 9.09 -24.18 39.71
N THR A 366 8.48 -24.44 38.56
CA THR A 366 7.46 -25.46 38.37
C THR A 366 7.92 -26.67 37.59
N ASN A 367 9.06 -26.58 36.90
CA ASN A 367 9.54 -27.56 35.91
C ASN A 367 8.51 -27.86 34.81
N THR A 368 7.65 -26.88 34.49
CA THR A 368 6.65 -27.00 33.42
C THR A 368 7.13 -26.29 32.17
N SER A 369 6.91 -26.94 31.02
CA SER A 369 7.15 -26.30 29.73
C SER A 369 5.95 -25.45 29.30
N VAL A 370 6.22 -24.23 28.85
CA VAL A 370 5.24 -23.31 28.29
C VAL A 370 5.63 -23.04 26.83
N SER A 371 4.67 -23.19 25.92
CA SER A 371 4.87 -22.98 24.48
C SER A 371 3.75 -22.12 23.90
N GLY A 372 4.10 -21.10 23.13
CA GLY A 372 3.13 -20.18 22.55
C GLY A 372 3.71 -19.18 21.55
N LYS A 373 2.82 -18.38 20.94
CA LYS A 373 3.20 -17.29 20.03
C LYS A 373 3.65 -16.07 20.84
N ILE A 374 4.75 -15.44 20.46
CA ILE A 374 5.26 -14.26 21.17
C ILE A 374 4.39 -13.05 20.84
N VAL A 375 3.67 -12.53 21.84
CA VAL A 375 2.77 -11.37 21.70
C VAL A 375 3.47 -10.08 22.10
N GLU A 376 4.22 -10.10 23.20
CA GLU A 376 4.94 -8.95 23.74
C GLU A 376 6.27 -9.40 24.31
N GLU A 377 7.28 -8.53 24.22
CA GLU A 377 8.62 -8.77 24.74
C GLU A 377 9.13 -7.49 25.39
N THR A 378 9.70 -7.63 26.59
CA THR A 378 10.44 -6.58 27.28
C THR A 378 11.84 -7.11 27.63
N ASP A 379 12.67 -6.27 28.25
CA ASP A 379 14.00 -6.68 28.71
C ASP A 379 13.93 -7.78 29.79
N GLU A 380 12.85 -7.83 30.59
CA GLU A 380 12.71 -8.74 31.73
C GLU A 380 11.72 -9.87 31.49
N THR A 381 10.73 -9.68 30.60
CA THR A 381 9.60 -10.60 30.43
C THR A 381 9.30 -10.89 28.97
N VAL A 382 8.63 -12.02 28.74
CA VAL A 382 8.04 -12.39 27.46
C VAL A 382 6.60 -12.84 27.68
N THR A 383 5.67 -12.32 26.88
CA THR A 383 4.27 -12.70 26.93
C THR A 383 3.94 -13.60 25.75
N LEU A 384 3.44 -14.81 26.03
CA LEU A 384 3.07 -15.82 25.06
C LEU A 384 1.56 -15.98 24.97
N GLN A 385 1.04 -16.11 23.76
CA GLN A 385 -0.32 -16.59 23.51
C GLN A 385 -0.32 -18.12 23.56
N VAL A 386 -1.01 -18.68 24.54
CA VAL A 386 -1.15 -20.12 24.78
C VAL A 386 -2.63 -20.49 24.63
N GLY A 387 -3.01 -20.97 23.45
CA GLY A 387 -4.42 -21.17 23.10
C GLY A 387 -5.18 -19.83 23.04
N GLU A 388 -6.27 -19.69 23.79
CA GLU A 388 -7.06 -18.45 23.86
C GLU A 388 -6.56 -17.47 24.94
N ASN A 389 -5.62 -17.88 25.80
CA ASN A 389 -5.11 -17.06 26.91
C ASN A 389 -3.69 -16.54 26.63
N THR A 390 -3.33 -15.47 27.32
CA THR A 390 -1.95 -14.96 27.38
C THR A 390 -1.28 -15.31 28.69
N GLU A 391 -0.01 -15.68 28.65
CA GLU A 391 0.82 -15.97 29.82
C GLU A 391 2.11 -15.14 29.75
N THR A 392 2.42 -14.40 30.82
CA THR A 392 3.65 -13.62 30.93
C THR A 392 4.68 -14.35 31.77
N ILE A 393 5.84 -14.59 31.17
CA ILE A 393 6.96 -15.32 31.75
C ILE A 393 8.09 -14.34 32.06
N SER A 394 8.68 -14.48 33.26
CA SER A 394 9.93 -13.79 33.58
C SER A 394 11.11 -14.51 32.92
N LYS A 395 11.96 -13.78 32.20
CA LYS A 395 13.17 -14.36 31.56
C LYS A 395 14.13 -14.93 32.61
N ALA A 396 14.09 -14.41 33.84
CA ALA A 396 14.89 -14.91 34.96
C ALA A 396 14.38 -16.23 35.57
N SER A 397 13.11 -16.59 35.33
CA SER A 397 12.54 -17.87 35.79
C SER A 397 12.65 -18.98 34.74
N VAL A 398 13.32 -18.73 33.62
CA VAL A 398 13.54 -19.73 32.58
C VAL A 398 14.75 -20.59 32.92
N GLN A 399 14.54 -21.90 32.92
CA GLN A 399 15.58 -22.90 33.12
C GLN A 399 16.57 -22.85 31.95
N LYS A 400 17.85 -22.92 32.28
CA LYS A 400 18.91 -23.07 31.30
C LYS A 400 19.21 -24.57 31.13
N GLN A 401 19.32 -25.02 29.90
CA GLN A 401 19.83 -26.33 29.55
C GLN A 401 21.27 -26.17 29.03
N PHE A 402 22.10 -27.16 29.29
CA PHE A 402 23.43 -27.27 28.73
C PHE A 402 23.44 -28.32 27.62
N ARG A 403 24.16 -28.02 26.55
CA ARG A 403 24.49 -28.96 25.49
C ARG A 403 25.95 -28.76 25.12
N GLY A 404 26.72 -29.84 25.05
CA GLY A 404 28.10 -29.78 24.57
C GLY A 404 28.66 -31.15 24.26
N THR A 405 29.65 -31.20 23.37
CA THR A 405 30.37 -32.44 23.05
C THR A 405 31.69 -32.45 23.81
N THR A 406 32.00 -33.54 24.51
CA THR A 406 33.31 -33.70 25.16
C THR A 406 34.41 -33.93 24.13
N ILE A 407 35.68 -33.70 24.48
CA ILE A 407 36.84 -33.98 23.61
C ILE A 407 36.89 -35.44 23.13
N ASP A 408 36.32 -36.37 23.90
CA ASP A 408 36.23 -37.79 23.55
C ASP A 408 35.04 -38.11 22.62
N GLY A 409 34.25 -37.11 22.24
CA GLY A 409 33.11 -37.21 21.32
C GLY A 409 31.79 -37.64 21.96
N GLU A 410 31.68 -37.60 23.30
CA GLU A 410 30.44 -37.88 24.02
C GLU A 410 29.60 -36.60 24.15
N GLU A 411 28.33 -36.65 23.71
CA GLU A 411 27.38 -35.54 23.83
C GLU A 411 26.75 -35.52 25.22
N ILE A 412 26.85 -34.39 25.90
CA ILE A 412 26.27 -34.15 27.22
C ILE A 412 25.11 -33.16 27.07
N VAL A 413 23.93 -33.57 27.56
CA VAL A 413 22.73 -32.74 27.61
C VAL A 413 22.14 -32.82 29.01
N GLY A 414 21.85 -31.68 29.63
CA GLY A 414 21.27 -31.64 30.97
C GLY A 414 20.81 -30.25 31.40
N GLU A 415 20.24 -30.16 32.59
CA GLU A 415 19.86 -28.88 33.20
C GLU A 415 21.09 -28.19 33.78
N HIS A 416 21.26 -26.90 33.49
CA HIS A 416 22.29 -26.08 34.10
C HIS A 416 21.89 -25.70 35.53
N ILE A 417 22.80 -25.93 36.48
CA ILE A 417 22.62 -25.59 37.89
C ILE A 417 23.48 -24.40 38.29
N SER A 418 24.76 -24.40 37.92
CA SER A 418 25.69 -23.30 38.24
C SER A 418 26.96 -23.31 37.38
N GLY A 419 27.70 -22.19 37.42
CA GLY A 419 28.91 -21.94 36.62
C GLY A 419 28.60 -21.36 35.24
N GLU A 420 29.59 -20.72 34.62
CA GLU A 420 29.54 -20.26 33.23
C GLU A 420 30.59 -21.00 32.39
N LEU A 421 30.47 -20.98 31.06
CA LEU A 421 31.46 -21.60 30.17
C LEU A 421 32.86 -20.96 30.29
N THR A 422 32.95 -19.77 30.87
CA THR A 422 34.22 -19.09 31.17
C THR A 422 34.85 -19.48 32.50
N ASP A 423 34.10 -20.19 33.35
CA ASP A 423 34.60 -20.69 34.63
C ASP A 423 35.35 -22.01 34.43
N ASP A 424 36.21 -22.40 35.38
CA ASP A 424 36.91 -23.69 35.32
C ASP A 424 35.95 -24.88 35.42
N PHE A 425 34.79 -24.72 36.08
CA PHE A 425 33.84 -25.80 36.33
C PHE A 425 32.40 -25.36 36.15
N ILE A 426 31.59 -26.27 35.60
CA ILE A 426 30.13 -26.15 35.52
C ILE A 426 29.45 -27.31 36.22
N VAL A 427 28.25 -27.08 36.76
CA VAL A 427 27.42 -28.11 37.39
C VAL A 427 26.17 -28.32 36.55
N ILE A 428 26.03 -29.52 36.02
CA ILE A 428 24.91 -29.94 35.16
C ILE A 428 24.18 -31.09 35.84
N ASN A 429 22.86 -31.03 35.85
CA ASN A 429 22.00 -32.11 36.28
C ASN A 429 21.63 -32.99 35.07
N ILE A 430 22.06 -34.25 35.10
CA ILE A 430 21.78 -35.27 34.09
C ILE A 430 21.03 -36.40 34.78
N ASP A 431 19.82 -36.71 34.33
CA ASP A 431 18.97 -37.76 34.89
C ASP A 431 18.84 -37.70 36.43
N GLU A 432 18.50 -36.52 36.96
CA GLU A 432 18.36 -36.23 38.40
C GLU A 432 19.66 -36.35 39.22
N THR A 433 20.81 -36.42 38.55
CA THR A 433 22.12 -36.48 39.19
C THR A 433 22.95 -35.26 38.83
N GLU A 434 23.31 -34.46 39.85
CA GLU A 434 24.25 -33.35 39.69
C GLU A 434 25.67 -33.88 39.43
N GLN A 435 26.26 -33.44 38.33
CA GLN A 435 27.62 -33.76 37.92
C GLN A 435 28.40 -32.47 37.69
N THR A 436 29.66 -32.45 38.12
CA THR A 436 30.58 -31.32 37.90
C THR A 436 31.52 -31.68 36.77
N PHE A 437 31.59 -30.81 35.76
CA PHE A 437 32.47 -30.96 34.62
C PHE A 437 33.49 -29.82 34.60
N ASP A 438 34.71 -30.13 34.16
CA ASP A 438 35.70 -29.12 33.78
C ASP A 438 35.31 -28.55 32.41
N THR A 439 35.25 -27.23 32.27
CA THR A 439 34.83 -26.61 31.00
C THR A 439 35.82 -26.86 29.88
N PHE A 440 37.09 -27.14 30.19
CA PHE A 440 38.12 -27.51 29.21
C PHE A 440 37.93 -28.91 28.63
N ASP A 441 37.03 -29.74 29.19
CA ASP A 441 36.72 -31.07 28.66
C ASP A 441 35.74 -31.04 27.47
N PHE A 442 35.16 -29.87 27.16
CA PHE A 442 34.22 -29.70 26.06
C PHE A 442 34.84 -29.03 24.83
N ASP A 443 34.31 -29.38 23.67
CA ASP A 443 34.58 -28.72 22.40
C ASP A 443 33.94 -27.32 22.36
N GLU A 444 34.29 -26.53 21.35
CA GLU A 444 33.80 -25.15 21.15
C GLU A 444 32.29 -25.08 20.86
N ASP A 445 31.60 -26.22 20.72
CA ASP A 445 30.15 -26.32 20.50
C ASP A 445 29.33 -26.30 21.81
N ALA A 446 29.99 -26.27 22.97
CA ALA A 446 29.32 -26.18 24.26
C ALA A 446 28.56 -24.85 24.41
N MET A 447 27.28 -24.94 24.76
CA MET A 447 26.37 -23.80 24.86
C MET A 447 25.30 -23.99 25.93
N PHE A 448 24.76 -22.86 26.41
CA PHE A 448 23.56 -22.83 27.21
C PHE A 448 22.36 -22.45 26.35
N LEU A 449 21.26 -23.18 26.51
CA LEU A 449 20.01 -23.00 25.79
C LEU A 449 18.90 -22.67 26.78
N TYR A 450 18.08 -21.68 26.47
CA TYR A 450 16.94 -21.29 27.29
C TYR A 450 15.63 -21.95 26.81
N GLY A 451 15.61 -22.42 25.56
CA GLY A 451 14.44 -23.00 24.95
C GLY A 451 14.58 -23.17 23.45
N THR A 452 13.45 -23.38 22.79
CA THR A 452 13.35 -23.45 21.33
C THR A 452 12.30 -22.49 20.81
N GLY A 453 12.38 -22.14 19.53
CA GLY A 453 11.38 -21.31 18.89
C GLY A 453 11.42 -21.44 17.38
N LYS A 454 10.30 -21.15 16.73
CA LYS A 454 10.23 -21.08 15.28
C LYS A 454 10.61 -19.67 14.85
N LYS A 455 11.48 -19.62 13.86
CA LYS A 455 12.05 -18.39 13.33
C LYS A 455 11.56 -18.16 11.91
N LEU A 456 11.11 -16.95 11.65
CA LEU A 456 10.84 -16.46 10.31
C LEU A 456 11.60 -15.15 10.16
N PHE A 457 12.67 -15.17 9.37
CA PHE A 457 13.48 -13.99 9.13
C PHE A 457 13.07 -13.38 7.79
N VAL A 458 12.23 -12.34 7.84
CA VAL A 458 11.92 -11.49 6.69
C VAL A 458 12.59 -10.14 6.92
N THR A 459 13.40 -9.73 5.97
CA THR A 459 14.08 -8.42 6.02
C THR A 459 13.78 -7.62 4.77
N SER A 460 13.65 -6.31 4.95
CA SER A 460 13.62 -5.36 3.85
C SER A 460 15.04 -5.19 3.31
N PRO A 461 15.23 -5.16 1.98
CA PRO A 461 16.48 -4.74 1.36
C PRO A 461 16.81 -3.26 1.63
N MET A 462 15.86 -2.47 2.14
CA MET A 462 16.07 -1.07 2.48
C MET A 462 16.98 -0.93 3.72
N PRO A 463 18.01 -0.07 3.67
CA PRO A 463 18.92 0.15 4.79
C PRO A 463 18.21 0.60 6.08
N THR A 464 18.72 0.18 7.24
CA THR A 464 18.13 0.50 8.57
C THR A 464 18.81 1.67 9.28
N ASN A 465 19.84 2.27 8.68
CA ASN A 465 20.67 3.36 9.24
C ASN A 465 20.12 4.77 8.96
N PHE A 466 19.02 4.92 8.22
CA PHE A 466 18.41 6.23 7.98
C PHE A 466 18.07 7.05 9.23
N PRO A 467 17.67 6.47 10.38
CA PRO A 467 17.50 7.23 11.62
C PRO A 467 18.77 7.92 12.11
N ASP A 468 19.95 7.38 11.77
CA ASP A 468 21.26 7.93 12.16
C ASP A 468 21.86 8.84 11.07
N ASP A 469 21.59 8.53 9.80
CA ASP A 469 22.19 9.22 8.65
C ASP A 469 21.41 10.45 8.17
N LEU A 470 20.08 10.47 8.35
CA LEU A 470 19.25 11.60 7.94
C LEU A 470 19.08 12.57 9.10
N SER A 471 19.47 13.83 8.88
CA SER A 471 19.15 14.89 9.84
C SER A 471 17.63 15.08 9.93
N VAL A 472 17.15 15.61 11.04
CA VAL A 472 15.72 15.92 11.23
C VAL A 472 15.19 16.84 10.11
N SER A 473 16.01 17.78 9.63
CA SER A 473 15.66 18.64 8.50
C SER A 473 15.64 17.90 7.17
N ASP A 474 16.55 16.96 6.93
CA ASP A 474 16.59 16.19 5.69
C ASP A 474 15.41 15.24 5.61
N MET A 475 15.04 14.61 6.73
CA MET A 475 13.82 13.81 6.84
C MET A 475 12.58 14.66 6.54
N ALA A 476 12.46 15.84 7.15
CA ALA A 476 11.31 16.72 6.91
C ALA A 476 11.21 17.15 5.43
N ASN A 477 12.34 17.51 4.80
CA ASN A 477 12.40 17.84 3.38
C ASN A 477 12.03 16.62 2.52
N LEU A 478 12.59 15.45 2.81
CA LEU A 478 12.31 14.21 2.09
C LEU A 478 10.83 13.85 2.14
N LEU A 479 10.20 13.91 3.31
CA LEU A 479 8.76 13.69 3.46
C LEU A 479 7.93 14.73 2.70
N ALA A 480 8.37 16.00 2.70
CA ALA A 480 7.72 17.04 1.89
C ALA A 480 7.78 16.72 0.40
N TYR A 481 8.92 16.25 -0.12
CA TYR A 481 9.04 15.79 -1.51
C TYR A 481 8.13 14.59 -1.80
N LEU A 482 8.19 13.54 -1.00
CA LEU A 482 7.39 12.34 -1.19
C LEU A 482 5.88 12.63 -1.12
N SER A 483 5.46 13.60 -0.30
CA SER A 483 4.07 14.04 -0.23
C SER A 483 3.54 14.67 -1.53
N THR A 484 4.42 15.14 -2.42
CA THR A 484 4.04 15.66 -3.74
C THR A 484 3.76 14.57 -4.77
N LEU A 485 4.22 13.34 -4.53
CA LEU A 485 4.14 12.21 -5.45
C LEU A 485 2.76 11.55 -5.40
N THR A 486 1.79 12.20 -6.04
CA THR A 486 0.37 11.80 -6.03
C THR A 486 -0.12 11.21 -7.36
N GLY A 487 0.78 10.99 -8.34
CA GLY A 487 0.42 10.50 -9.67
C GLY A 487 -0.36 11.48 -10.57
N GLN A 488 -0.88 12.58 -10.00
CA GLN A 488 -1.46 13.65 -10.80
C GLN A 488 -0.32 14.37 -11.52
N THR A 489 -0.30 14.25 -12.85
CA THR A 489 0.54 15.10 -13.69
C THR A 489 0.23 16.54 -13.32
N ALA A 490 1.20 17.24 -12.72
CA ALA A 490 1.10 18.66 -12.44
C ALA A 490 0.67 19.35 -13.74
N THR A 491 -0.57 19.85 -13.76
CA THR A 491 -1.00 20.83 -14.74
C THR A 491 0.03 21.94 -14.70
N GLU A 492 0.73 22.17 -15.82
CA GLU A 492 1.71 23.24 -16.00
C GLU A 492 1.18 24.54 -15.37
N GLU A 493 1.65 24.86 -14.17
CA GLU A 493 1.47 26.19 -13.61
C GLU A 493 2.34 27.12 -14.45
N THR A 494 1.68 27.87 -15.32
CA THR A 494 2.31 28.96 -16.06
C THR A 494 2.92 29.94 -15.06
N ALA A 495 4.25 29.94 -14.99
CA ALA A 495 5.03 30.90 -14.23
C ALA A 495 4.63 32.35 -14.57
N PRO A 496 4.58 33.27 -13.59
CA PRO A 496 4.30 34.66 -13.86
C PRO A 496 5.51 35.27 -14.58
N THR A 497 5.33 35.73 -15.81
CA THR A 497 6.32 36.53 -16.54
C THR A 497 6.71 37.76 -15.73
N GLY A 498 7.93 37.72 -15.16
CA GLY A 498 8.60 38.88 -14.59
C GLY A 498 8.86 39.92 -15.67
N THR A 499 8.43 41.14 -15.41
CA THR A 499 8.75 42.33 -16.21
C THR A 499 10.22 42.68 -15.99
N VAL A 500 11.00 42.65 -17.07
CA VAL A 500 12.36 43.20 -17.09
C VAL A 500 12.22 44.70 -17.37
N GLU A 501 12.56 45.53 -16.38
CA GLU A 501 12.82 46.96 -16.60
C GLU A 501 14.14 47.11 -17.37
N GLU A 502 14.05 47.59 -18.62
CA GLU A 502 15.19 48.10 -19.37
C GLU A 502 15.68 49.42 -18.74
N GLY A 503 16.84 49.36 -18.08
CA GLY A 503 17.66 50.54 -17.78
C GLY A 503 18.34 51.03 -19.06
N THR A 504 18.04 52.25 -19.45
CA THR A 504 18.65 52.96 -20.59
C THR A 504 19.92 53.71 -20.14
N GLU A 505 21.01 53.50 -20.86
CA GLU A 505 22.07 54.51 -21.07
C GLU A 505 21.73 55.37 -22.29
#